data_AF-A0A951P848-F1
#
_entry.id   AF-A0A951P848-F1
#
_cell.length_a   1.000
_cell.length_b   1.000
_cell.length_c   1.000
_cell.angle_alpha   90.00
_cell.angle_beta   90.00
_cell.angle_gamma   90.00
#
_symmetry.space_group_name_H-M   'P 1'
#
loop_
_entity.id
_entity.type
_entity.pdbx_description
1 polymer ?
#
loop_
_entity_poly.entity_id
_entity_poly.type
_entity_poly.pdbx_seq_one_letter_code
_entity_poly.pdbx_strand_id
1 'polypeptide(L)'
;MQKVLWAALVGLTAVGVARTEAAVAQVRPDATLGAENSRVRADRVRGRDNIERDSDVIEGGAQRGGNLFHSFEQFDVPEGRGAYFNSPADVRNIFSRVTSADRSEIFGTLGTFSNANLFFMNPNGILFGANASLDLGGSFAATTANGIQFGEQGFFNATNPEAPALLTINPSAFLFNQIPTDNLPTITNQANTGFGLRVRNGQNLLLLGGNVANDGGQLSAFEGRVEIGAVVGIGAVGLNSDSSFNFPTDLIRGDVSFTNRSQVDVTFKNAGDIRVTARSIDVSGESLLKAGINTNSGAVGSRAGDLNLNATGDVQIRQGSRIENDVNPGAIGNGGNLTITARSLLVEERSQISASTFARLYPF
;
A
#
# COMPACT_ATOMS: atom_id res chain seq x y z
N MET A 1 39.17 -61.99 -51.40
CA MET A 1 37.82 -61.90 -50.79
C MET A 1 38.06 -61.71 -49.30
N GLN A 2 37.70 -60.61 -48.61
CA GLN A 2 36.37 -60.04 -48.50
C GLN A 2 36.45 -58.65 -47.81
N LYS A 3 36.01 -57.64 -48.56
CA LYS A 3 35.27 -56.42 -48.20
C LYS A 3 35.60 -55.65 -46.90
N VAL A 4 36.12 -54.44 -47.16
CA VAL A 4 35.96 -53.20 -46.39
C VAL A 4 34.50 -52.99 -45.94
N LEU A 5 34.29 -52.61 -44.68
CA LEU A 5 33.02 -52.07 -44.19
C LEU A 5 33.31 -50.85 -43.32
N TRP A 6 32.92 -49.69 -43.85
CA TRP A 6 32.85 -48.42 -43.13
C TRP A 6 31.61 -48.46 -42.23
N ALA A 7 31.78 -48.33 -40.92
CA ALA A 7 30.69 -48.05 -40.01
C ALA A 7 30.62 -46.54 -39.80
N ALA A 8 29.70 -45.89 -40.51
CA ALA A 8 29.33 -44.50 -40.25
C ALA A 8 28.49 -44.45 -38.97
N LEU A 9 29.05 -43.83 -37.93
CA LEU A 9 28.35 -43.54 -36.68
C LEU A 9 27.38 -42.37 -36.93
N VAL A 10 26.10 -42.65 -37.18
CA VAL A 10 25.05 -41.62 -37.15
C VAL A 10 24.77 -41.30 -35.69
N GLY A 11 25.42 -40.26 -35.17
CA GLY A 11 25.09 -39.67 -33.88
C GLY A 11 23.73 -38.96 -33.99
N LEU A 12 22.68 -39.61 -33.50
CA LEU A 12 21.38 -38.97 -33.30
C LEU A 12 21.52 -38.04 -32.08
N THR A 13 21.78 -36.76 -32.29
CA THR A 13 21.68 -35.76 -31.24
C THR A 13 20.20 -35.56 -30.92
N ALA A 14 19.72 -36.25 -29.90
CA ALA A 14 18.45 -35.90 -29.27
C ALA A 14 18.60 -34.49 -28.67
N VAL A 15 18.04 -33.49 -29.34
CA VAL A 15 17.81 -32.18 -28.73
C VAL A 15 16.76 -32.38 -27.66
N GLY A 16 17.22 -32.63 -26.44
CA GLY A 16 16.36 -32.59 -25.26
C GLY A 16 15.83 -31.17 -25.14
N VAL A 17 14.54 -31.00 -25.41
CA VAL A 17 13.82 -29.79 -25.02
C VAL A 17 13.90 -29.74 -23.51
N ALA A 18 14.78 -28.89 -22.97
CA ALA A 18 14.76 -28.57 -21.56
C ALA A 18 13.36 -28.03 -21.26
N ARG A 19 12.58 -28.81 -20.51
CA ARG A 19 11.32 -28.35 -19.95
C ARG A 19 11.71 -27.15 -19.08
N THR A 20 11.21 -25.98 -19.45
CA THR A 20 11.21 -24.82 -18.55
C THR A 20 10.58 -25.28 -17.25
N GLU A 21 11.36 -25.24 -16.17
CA GLU A 21 10.80 -25.39 -14.83
C GLU A 21 9.65 -24.39 -14.73
N ALA A 22 8.45 -24.89 -14.44
CA ALA A 22 7.32 -24.03 -14.16
C ALA A 22 7.76 -23.09 -13.04
N ALA A 23 7.69 -21.78 -13.30
CA ALA A 23 7.96 -20.77 -12.29
C ALA A 23 7.22 -21.16 -11.01
N VAL A 24 7.96 -21.35 -9.92
CA VAL A 24 7.38 -21.62 -8.61
C VAL A 24 6.38 -20.50 -8.34
N ALA A 25 5.12 -20.85 -8.04
CA ALA A 25 4.09 -19.87 -7.73
C ALA A 25 4.58 -18.96 -6.59
N GLN A 26 4.57 -17.65 -6.83
CA GLN A 26 5.14 -16.66 -5.91
C GLN A 26 4.12 -16.15 -4.88
N VAL A 27 2.85 -16.37 -5.16
CA VAL A 27 1.78 -16.36 -4.16
C VAL A 27 1.47 -17.80 -3.76
N ARG A 28 1.83 -18.17 -2.53
CA ARG A 28 1.61 -19.52 -1.98
C ARG A 28 0.61 -19.48 -0.83
N PRO A 29 -0.62 -20.00 -1.02
CA PRO A 29 -1.57 -20.21 0.07
C PRO A 29 -0.99 -21.09 1.19
N ASP A 30 -1.39 -20.81 2.42
CA ASP A 30 -1.22 -21.75 3.54
C ASP A 30 -2.52 -22.56 3.77
N ALA A 31 -2.53 -23.40 4.81
CA ALA A 31 -3.68 -24.22 5.19
C ALA A 31 -4.47 -23.69 6.39
N THR A 32 -4.20 -22.46 6.85
CA THR A 32 -4.72 -21.92 8.12
C THR A 32 -6.20 -21.51 8.07
N LEU A 33 -6.81 -21.50 6.87
CA LEU A 33 -8.25 -21.33 6.68
C LEU A 33 -9.00 -22.67 6.53
N GLY A 34 -8.31 -23.80 6.69
CA GLY A 34 -8.92 -25.14 6.65
C GLY A 34 -9.58 -25.46 5.31
N ALA A 35 -10.87 -25.78 5.32
CA ALA A 35 -11.60 -26.11 4.09
C ALA A 35 -11.85 -24.89 3.17
N GLU A 36 -11.70 -23.67 3.71
CA GLU A 36 -11.93 -22.40 3.01
C GLU A 36 -10.60 -21.75 2.56
N ASN A 37 -9.59 -22.56 2.26
CA ASN A 37 -8.27 -22.07 1.87
C ASN A 37 -8.30 -21.14 0.65
N SER A 38 -7.35 -20.22 0.64
CA SER A 38 -7.00 -19.47 -0.56
C SER A 38 -6.55 -20.43 -1.65
N ARG A 39 -6.89 -20.13 -2.89
CA ARG A 39 -6.44 -20.86 -4.07
C ARG A 39 -5.82 -19.88 -5.04
N VAL A 40 -4.76 -20.30 -5.72
CA VAL A 40 -4.06 -19.48 -6.71
C VAL A 40 -4.08 -20.22 -8.04
N ARG A 41 -4.46 -19.50 -9.10
CA ARG A 41 -4.45 -19.99 -10.47
C ARG A 41 -3.70 -18.99 -11.33
N ALA A 42 -2.69 -19.44 -12.07
CA ALA A 42 -2.06 -18.61 -13.09
C ALA A 42 -3.02 -18.34 -14.25
N ASP A 43 -3.09 -17.09 -14.70
CA ASP A 43 -3.97 -16.65 -15.78
C ASP A 43 -3.39 -15.43 -16.52
N ARG A 44 -3.91 -15.12 -17.71
CA ARG A 44 -3.67 -13.83 -18.37
C ARG A 44 -4.80 -12.88 -18.02
N VAL A 45 -4.49 -11.87 -17.20
CA VAL A 45 -5.48 -10.93 -16.71
C VAL A 45 -5.35 -9.61 -17.44
N ARG A 46 -6.49 -9.11 -17.95
CA ARG A 46 -6.65 -7.72 -18.36
C ARG A 46 -7.26 -6.94 -17.21
N GLY A 47 -6.45 -6.10 -16.58
CA GLY A 47 -6.82 -5.29 -15.43
C GLY A 47 -7.80 -4.16 -15.76
N ARG A 48 -8.16 -3.37 -14.75
CA ARG A 48 -9.01 -2.18 -14.93
C ARG A 48 -8.24 -1.03 -15.59
N ASP A 49 -6.92 -1.09 -15.53
CA ASP A 49 -6.00 -0.30 -16.34
C ASP A 49 -5.96 -0.71 -17.83
N ASN A 50 -6.71 -1.75 -18.22
CA ASN A 50 -6.80 -2.28 -19.58
C ASN A 50 -5.46 -2.79 -20.14
N ILE A 51 -4.52 -3.14 -19.25
CA ILE A 51 -3.24 -3.76 -19.60
C ILE A 51 -3.35 -5.25 -19.31
N GLU A 52 -2.88 -6.06 -20.25
CA GLU A 52 -2.88 -7.52 -20.14
C GLU A 52 -1.53 -8.01 -19.62
N ARG A 53 -1.54 -8.82 -18.57
CA ARG A 53 -0.33 -9.33 -17.90
C ARG A 53 -0.55 -10.74 -17.37
N ASP A 54 0.52 -11.52 -17.33
CA ASP A 54 0.51 -12.81 -16.64
C ASP A 54 0.30 -12.56 -15.14
N SER A 55 -0.66 -13.24 -14.54
CA SER A 55 -1.09 -12.98 -13.18
C SER A 55 -1.44 -14.22 -12.40
N ASP A 56 -1.32 -14.11 -11.08
CA ASP A 56 -1.84 -15.07 -10.12
C ASP A 56 -3.25 -14.60 -9.71
N VAL A 57 -4.28 -15.33 -10.15
CA VAL A 57 -5.67 -15.09 -9.76
C VAL A 57 -5.94 -15.82 -8.45
N ILE A 58 -6.31 -15.04 -7.44
CA ILE A 58 -6.56 -15.48 -6.07
C ILE A 58 -8.07 -15.72 -5.90
N GLU A 59 -8.44 -16.92 -5.52
CA GLU A 59 -9.83 -17.39 -5.37
C GLU A 59 -10.04 -18.16 -4.07
N GLY A 60 -11.28 -18.56 -3.79
CA GLY A 60 -11.62 -19.22 -2.52
C GLY A 60 -11.59 -18.23 -1.37
N GLY A 61 -11.01 -18.63 -0.24
CA GLY A 61 -11.01 -17.83 0.99
C GLY A 61 -12.27 -18.04 1.83
N ALA A 62 -12.19 -17.63 3.09
CA ALA A 62 -13.28 -17.72 4.04
C ALA A 62 -14.13 -16.44 3.96
N GLN A 63 -15.40 -16.55 3.55
CA GLN A 63 -16.32 -15.41 3.51
C GLN A 63 -17.14 -15.32 4.78
N ARG A 64 -17.19 -14.14 5.41
CA ARG A 64 -18.03 -13.83 6.57
C ARG A 64 -18.78 -12.52 6.29
N GLY A 65 -20.01 -12.62 5.79
CA GLY A 65 -20.77 -11.46 5.35
C GLY A 65 -20.04 -10.71 4.23
N GLY A 66 -19.85 -9.40 4.40
CA GLY A 66 -19.14 -8.55 3.44
C GLY A 66 -17.60 -8.64 3.49
N ASN A 67 -17.04 -9.56 4.27
CA ASN A 67 -15.60 -9.74 4.43
C ASN A 67 -15.14 -11.06 3.81
N LEU A 68 -14.05 -11.02 3.04
CA LEU A 68 -13.40 -12.19 2.48
C LEU A 68 -11.98 -12.29 3.01
N PHE A 69 -11.63 -13.42 3.61
CA PHE A 69 -10.33 -13.65 4.23
C PHE A 69 -9.49 -14.61 3.40
N HIS A 70 -8.26 -14.22 3.12
CA HIS A 70 -7.22 -14.99 2.47
C HIS A 70 -5.98 -15.10 3.36
N SER A 71 -5.38 -16.29 3.37
CA SER A 71 -4.13 -16.54 4.07
C SER A 71 -3.09 -17.15 3.12
N PHE A 72 -1.85 -16.73 3.29
CA PHE A 72 -0.72 -17.11 2.46
C PHE A 72 0.50 -17.38 3.33
N GLU A 73 1.24 -18.42 2.97
CA GLU A 73 2.56 -18.65 3.52
C GLU A 73 3.54 -17.62 2.94
N GLN A 74 3.49 -17.38 1.63
CA GLN A 74 4.34 -16.44 0.90
C GLN A 74 3.50 -15.61 -0.06
N PHE A 75 3.82 -14.32 -0.20
CA PHE A 75 3.13 -13.44 -1.13
C PHE A 75 4.11 -12.43 -1.72
N ASP A 76 4.60 -12.75 -2.92
CA ASP A 76 5.42 -11.88 -3.74
C ASP A 76 4.78 -11.70 -5.12
N VAL A 77 5.05 -10.57 -5.77
CA VAL A 77 4.55 -10.27 -7.11
C VAL A 77 5.71 -9.76 -7.97
N PRO A 78 6.22 -10.53 -8.93
CA PRO A 78 7.28 -10.09 -9.82
C PRO A 78 6.92 -8.86 -10.62
N GLU A 79 7.97 -8.15 -11.04
CA GLU A 79 7.86 -7.13 -12.06
C GLU A 79 7.17 -7.68 -13.33
N GLY A 80 6.27 -6.88 -13.89
CA GLY A 80 5.51 -7.24 -15.09
C GLY A 80 4.37 -8.24 -14.88
N ARG A 81 4.22 -8.81 -13.67
CA ARG A 81 3.11 -9.71 -13.32
C ARG A 81 2.07 -9.03 -12.44
N GLY A 82 0.91 -9.67 -12.28
CA GLY A 82 -0.14 -9.25 -11.35
C GLY A 82 -0.50 -10.32 -10.31
N ALA A 83 -1.07 -9.89 -9.19
CA ALA A 83 -1.83 -10.74 -8.29
C ALA A 83 -3.23 -10.13 -8.13
N TYR A 84 -4.25 -10.86 -8.58
CA TYR A 84 -5.62 -10.35 -8.68
C TYR A 84 -6.57 -11.13 -7.78
N PHE A 85 -7.18 -10.43 -6.82
CA PHE A 85 -8.20 -11.00 -5.95
C PHE A 85 -9.55 -11.07 -6.66
N ASN A 86 -10.05 -12.29 -6.83
CA ASN A 86 -11.40 -12.57 -7.27
C ASN A 86 -12.31 -12.70 -6.05
N SER A 87 -13.41 -11.95 -6.04
CA SER A 87 -14.35 -11.94 -4.92
C SER A 87 -15.79 -11.83 -5.42
N PRO A 88 -16.75 -12.42 -4.68
CA PRO A 88 -18.18 -12.19 -4.91
C PRO A 88 -18.56 -10.70 -4.84
N ALA A 89 -19.65 -10.33 -5.51
CA ALA A 89 -20.07 -8.93 -5.66
C ALA A 89 -20.50 -8.27 -4.34
N ASP A 90 -20.91 -9.05 -3.35
CA ASP A 90 -21.33 -8.59 -2.02
C ASP A 90 -20.16 -8.37 -1.05
N VAL A 91 -18.94 -8.78 -1.42
CA VAL A 91 -17.72 -8.52 -0.64
C VAL A 91 -17.35 -7.04 -0.73
N ARG A 92 -17.18 -6.43 0.43
CA ARG A 92 -16.75 -5.03 0.61
C ARG A 92 -15.30 -4.92 1.03
N ASN A 93 -14.78 -5.91 1.77
CA ASN A 93 -13.40 -5.92 2.25
C ASN A 93 -12.77 -7.29 1.98
N ILE A 94 -11.57 -7.27 1.42
CA ILE A 94 -10.70 -8.43 1.23
C ILE A 94 -9.55 -8.27 2.21
N PHE A 95 -9.38 -9.24 3.11
CA PHE A 95 -8.27 -9.29 4.06
C PHE A 95 -7.30 -10.38 3.62
N SER A 96 -6.04 -10.04 3.52
CA SER A 96 -4.96 -10.96 3.17
C SER A 96 -3.88 -10.89 4.23
N ARG A 97 -3.44 -12.06 4.71
CA ARG A 97 -2.32 -12.19 5.65
C ARG A 97 -1.21 -13.06 5.09
N VAL A 98 0.03 -12.71 5.42
CA VAL A 98 1.21 -13.56 5.21
C VAL A 98 1.66 -14.13 6.56
N THR A 99 1.88 -15.44 6.63
CA THR A 99 2.15 -16.16 7.89
C THR A 99 3.59 -16.66 8.04
N SER A 100 4.41 -16.63 6.97
CA SER A 100 5.85 -16.93 7.09
C SER A 100 6.59 -15.79 7.78
N ALA A 101 7.91 -15.96 7.96
CA ALA A 101 8.80 -14.94 8.52
C ALA A 101 9.39 -14.00 7.46
N ASP A 102 9.02 -14.17 6.19
CA ASP A 102 9.56 -13.40 5.08
C ASP A 102 8.73 -12.13 4.81
N ARG A 103 9.41 -11.04 4.47
CA ARG A 103 8.75 -9.84 3.96
C ARG A 103 8.11 -10.14 2.59
N SER A 104 7.12 -9.33 2.22
CA SER A 104 6.54 -9.39 0.86
C SER A 104 7.28 -8.46 -0.10
N GLU A 105 7.65 -8.98 -1.27
CA GLU A 105 8.26 -8.25 -2.37
C GLU A 105 7.25 -8.05 -3.50
N ILE A 106 6.68 -6.84 -3.56
CA ILE A 106 5.66 -6.46 -4.53
C ILE A 106 6.32 -5.58 -5.59
N PHE A 107 6.79 -6.19 -6.66
CA PHE A 107 7.42 -5.49 -7.79
C PHE A 107 6.47 -5.33 -8.99
N GLY A 108 5.34 -6.03 -9.00
CA GLY A 108 4.29 -5.94 -10.00
C GLY A 108 2.99 -5.32 -9.48
N THR A 109 1.87 -5.75 -10.05
CA THR A 109 0.54 -5.15 -9.80
C THR A 109 -0.26 -5.94 -8.75
N LEU A 110 -0.79 -5.26 -7.73
CA LEU A 110 -1.88 -5.80 -6.89
C LEU A 110 -3.23 -5.32 -7.42
N GLY A 111 -4.16 -6.23 -7.65
CA GLY A 111 -5.44 -5.90 -8.28
C GLY A 111 -6.66 -6.56 -7.65
N THR A 112 -7.84 -5.95 -7.86
CA THR A 112 -9.13 -6.55 -7.51
C THR A 112 -10.09 -6.47 -8.68
N PHE A 113 -10.82 -7.56 -8.96
CA PHE A 113 -11.88 -7.52 -9.97
C PHE A 113 -13.14 -6.79 -9.48
N SER A 114 -13.41 -6.82 -8.18
CA SER A 114 -14.53 -6.15 -7.52
C SER A 114 -14.16 -4.75 -7.02
N ASN A 115 -15.16 -4.01 -6.51
CA ASN A 115 -14.94 -2.70 -5.87
C ASN A 115 -14.63 -2.81 -4.37
N ALA A 116 -14.24 -4.00 -3.90
CA ALA A 116 -13.86 -4.21 -2.50
C ALA A 116 -12.56 -3.46 -2.15
N ASN A 117 -12.44 -3.09 -0.88
CA ASN A 117 -11.20 -2.63 -0.29
C ASN A 117 -10.24 -3.81 -0.12
N LEU A 118 -8.93 -3.57 -0.25
CA LEU A 118 -7.90 -4.56 -0.01
C LEU A 118 -7.07 -4.19 1.22
N PHE A 119 -7.07 -5.07 2.22
CA PHE A 119 -6.22 -5.04 3.39
C PHE A 119 -5.14 -6.11 3.24
N PHE A 120 -3.88 -5.69 3.16
CA PHE A 120 -2.72 -6.54 2.99
C PHE A 120 -1.81 -6.48 4.22
N MET A 121 -1.67 -7.60 4.92
CA MET A 121 -0.96 -7.69 6.20
C MET A 121 0.22 -8.65 6.08
N ASN A 122 1.44 -8.13 6.29
CA ASN A 122 2.63 -8.95 6.48
C ASN A 122 3.46 -8.38 7.64
N PRO A 123 3.47 -9.05 8.81
CA PRO A 123 4.21 -8.58 9.98
C PRO A 123 5.71 -8.48 9.80
N ASN A 124 6.29 -9.06 8.75
CA ASN A 124 7.75 -9.05 8.52
C ASN A 124 8.19 -7.90 7.60
N GLY A 125 7.24 -7.11 7.09
CA GLY A 125 7.52 -5.98 6.21
C GLY A 125 7.00 -6.18 4.78
N ILE A 126 6.97 -5.07 4.05
CA ILE A 126 6.44 -5.02 2.68
C ILE A 126 7.34 -4.07 1.88
N LEU A 127 7.86 -4.55 0.76
CA LEU A 127 8.63 -3.74 -0.19
C LEU A 127 7.84 -3.60 -1.49
N PHE A 128 7.42 -2.39 -1.81
CA PHE A 128 6.89 -2.04 -3.13
C PHE A 128 8.04 -1.53 -4.00
N GLY A 129 8.40 -2.27 -5.05
CA GLY A 129 9.47 -1.90 -5.98
C GLY A 129 9.08 -0.77 -6.94
N ALA A 130 10.05 -0.29 -7.72
CA ALA A 130 9.88 0.85 -8.65
C ALA A 130 8.71 0.71 -9.65
N ASN A 131 8.41 -0.52 -10.06
CA ASN A 131 7.35 -0.86 -11.01
C ASN A 131 6.05 -1.34 -10.35
N ALA A 132 6.00 -1.34 -9.02
CA ALA A 132 4.81 -1.76 -8.30
C ALA A 132 3.64 -0.84 -8.60
N SER A 133 2.44 -1.41 -8.69
CA SER A 133 1.23 -0.65 -8.99
C SER A 133 0.01 -1.25 -8.33
N LEU A 134 -1.03 -0.43 -8.18
CA LEU A 134 -2.33 -0.84 -7.67
C LEU A 134 -3.37 -0.73 -8.80
N ASP A 135 -4.10 -1.82 -9.03
CA ASP A 135 -5.24 -1.90 -9.95
C ASP A 135 -6.51 -2.30 -9.19
N LEU A 136 -6.87 -1.44 -8.23
CA LEU A 136 -7.89 -1.72 -7.23
C LEU A 136 -9.21 -1.03 -7.54
N GLY A 137 -10.31 -1.69 -7.16
CA GLY A 137 -11.65 -1.12 -7.26
C GLY A 137 -12.03 -0.20 -6.09
N GLY A 138 -11.49 -0.45 -4.89
CA GLY A 138 -11.74 0.29 -3.66
C GLY A 138 -10.47 0.86 -3.02
N SER A 139 -10.51 1.07 -1.70
CA SER A 139 -9.38 1.57 -0.90
C SER A 139 -8.32 0.50 -0.64
N PHE A 140 -7.11 0.92 -0.30
CA PHE A 140 -5.98 0.05 0.00
C PHE A 140 -5.43 0.31 1.41
N ALA A 141 -5.17 -0.76 2.16
CA ALA A 141 -4.44 -0.69 3.42
C ALA A 141 -3.33 -1.74 3.43
N ALA A 142 -2.09 -1.31 3.65
CA ALA A 142 -0.95 -2.20 3.87
C ALA A 142 -0.44 -2.03 5.30
N THR A 143 -0.16 -3.15 5.98
CA THR A 143 0.29 -3.09 7.37
C THR A 143 1.28 -4.18 7.75
N THR A 144 2.15 -3.87 8.71
CA THR A 144 2.98 -4.85 9.43
C THR A 144 2.43 -5.21 10.81
N ALA A 145 1.18 -4.84 11.10
CA ALA A 145 0.48 -5.34 12.27
C ALA A 145 0.40 -6.87 12.24
N ASN A 146 0.38 -7.50 13.41
CA ASN A 146 0.23 -8.95 13.57
C ASN A 146 -1.23 -9.41 13.48
N GLY A 147 -2.18 -8.49 13.56
CA GLY A 147 -3.58 -8.83 13.39
C GLY A 147 -4.49 -7.64 13.12
N ILE A 148 -5.69 -7.96 12.67
CA ILE A 148 -6.78 -7.01 12.45
C ILE A 148 -7.93 -7.40 13.37
N GLN A 149 -8.41 -6.45 14.17
CA GLN A 149 -9.53 -6.63 15.10
C GLN A 149 -10.86 -6.29 14.42
N PHE A 150 -11.92 -7.00 14.81
CA PHE A 150 -13.29 -6.80 14.33
C PHE A 150 -14.22 -6.60 15.53
N GLY A 151 -14.17 -5.41 16.12
CA GLY A 151 -14.93 -5.07 17.34
C GLY A 151 -14.64 -6.06 18.46
N GLU A 152 -15.69 -6.59 19.08
CA GLU A 152 -15.60 -7.63 20.11
C GLU A 152 -15.67 -9.06 19.53
N GLN A 153 -15.81 -9.22 18.20
CA GLN A 153 -16.02 -10.53 17.55
C GLN A 153 -14.74 -11.36 17.40
N GLY A 154 -13.56 -10.73 17.51
CA GLY A 154 -12.27 -11.39 17.45
C GLY A 154 -11.29 -10.76 16.48
N PHE A 155 -10.32 -11.57 16.05
CA PHE A 155 -9.13 -11.11 15.33
C PHE A 155 -8.83 -11.99 14.12
N PHE A 156 -8.28 -11.38 13.08
CA PHE A 156 -7.61 -12.07 11.98
C PHE A 156 -6.10 -11.88 12.14
N ASN A 157 -5.36 -12.94 12.52
CA ASN A 157 -3.98 -12.87 12.99
C ASN A 157 -2.99 -13.53 12.03
N ALA A 158 -1.80 -12.96 11.84
CA ALA A 158 -0.73 -13.53 11.01
C ALA A 158 0.24 -14.44 11.80
N THR A 159 0.51 -14.16 13.07
CA THR A 159 1.50 -14.89 13.86
C THR A 159 0.94 -16.15 14.53
N ASN A 160 -0.31 -16.12 15.01
CA ASN A 160 -1.03 -17.32 15.45
C ASN A 160 -2.30 -17.49 14.60
N PRO A 161 -2.12 -17.93 13.33
CA PRO A 161 -3.19 -17.90 12.35
C PRO A 161 -4.21 -19.02 12.59
N GLU A 162 -5.45 -18.62 12.85
CA GLU A 162 -6.61 -19.50 12.87
C GLU A 162 -7.64 -19.05 11.83
N ALA A 163 -8.59 -19.94 11.50
CA ALA A 163 -9.68 -19.62 10.60
C ALA A 163 -10.70 -18.68 11.30
N PRO A 164 -11.14 -17.60 10.66
CA PRO A 164 -12.06 -16.65 11.28
C PRO A 164 -13.46 -17.26 11.43
N ALA A 165 -14.00 -17.32 12.65
CA ALA A 165 -15.29 -17.98 12.91
C ALA A 165 -16.49 -17.11 12.49
N LEU A 166 -16.59 -15.84 12.91
CA LEU A 166 -17.77 -15.00 12.66
C LEU A 166 -17.46 -13.50 12.59
N LEU A 167 -16.43 -13.12 11.84
CA LEU A 167 -15.96 -11.72 11.72
C LEU A 167 -16.73 -10.98 10.61
N THR A 168 -18.01 -10.68 10.86
CA THR A 168 -18.93 -10.11 9.84
C THR A 168 -19.00 -8.58 9.84
N ILE A 169 -18.45 -7.93 10.86
CA ILE A 169 -18.44 -6.46 10.98
C ILE A 169 -17.21 -5.84 10.29
N ASN A 170 -17.15 -4.51 10.22
CA ASN A 170 -15.96 -3.82 9.70
C ASN A 170 -14.78 -3.94 10.67
N PRO A 171 -13.53 -3.93 10.16
CA PRO A 171 -12.35 -3.92 10.99
C PRO A 171 -12.31 -2.65 11.85
N SER A 172 -11.91 -2.80 13.10
CA SER A 172 -11.92 -1.73 14.11
C SER A 172 -10.54 -1.35 14.62
N ALA A 173 -9.51 -2.17 14.41
CA ALA A 173 -8.13 -1.85 14.79
C ALA A 173 -7.09 -2.73 14.09
N PHE A 174 -5.86 -2.24 14.04
CA PHE A 174 -4.64 -2.98 13.73
C PHE A 174 -3.87 -3.26 15.02
N LEU A 175 -3.42 -4.50 15.20
CA LEU A 175 -2.78 -4.97 16.42
C LEU A 175 -1.28 -5.20 16.24
N PHE A 176 -0.49 -4.58 17.10
CA PHE A 176 0.93 -4.82 17.26
C PHE A 176 1.12 -5.55 18.59
N ASN A 177 1.08 -6.88 18.56
CA ASN A 177 1.12 -7.70 19.77
C ASN A 177 2.49 -8.32 20.05
N GLN A 178 3.48 -8.04 19.19
CA GLN A 178 4.84 -8.56 19.29
C GLN A 178 5.84 -7.43 19.06
N ILE A 179 6.92 -7.45 19.83
CA ILE A 179 8.09 -6.59 19.60
C ILE A 179 9.04 -7.34 18.68
N PRO A 180 9.41 -6.79 17.51
CA PRO A 180 10.39 -7.42 16.64
C PRO A 180 11.75 -7.54 17.33
N THR A 181 12.35 -8.72 17.34
CA THR A 181 13.60 -8.98 18.10
C THR A 181 14.87 -8.60 17.34
N ASP A 182 14.86 -8.64 16.00
CA ASP A 182 16.11 -8.55 15.22
C ASP A 182 16.07 -7.56 14.03
N ASN A 183 14.89 -7.09 13.60
CA ASN A 183 14.70 -5.99 12.66
C ASN A 183 13.28 -5.42 12.80
N LEU A 184 13.12 -4.09 12.79
CA LEU A 184 11.79 -3.48 12.78
C LEU A 184 11.13 -3.70 11.41
N PRO A 185 9.94 -4.34 11.35
CA PRO A 185 9.19 -4.50 10.11
C PRO A 185 8.93 -3.14 9.50
N THR A 186 9.32 -3.00 8.24
CA THR A 186 9.21 -1.73 7.52
C THR A 186 8.34 -1.92 6.30
N ILE A 187 7.49 -0.94 6.04
CA ILE A 187 6.86 -0.77 4.73
C ILE A 187 7.73 0.20 3.94
N THR A 188 8.32 -0.26 2.85
CA THR A 188 9.12 0.58 1.96
C THR A 188 8.40 0.70 0.63
N ASN A 189 8.10 1.94 0.21
CA ASN A 189 7.56 2.24 -1.10
C ASN A 189 8.61 2.89 -2.00
N GLN A 190 8.94 2.23 -3.10
CA GLN A 190 9.79 2.74 -4.17
C GLN A 190 9.02 2.93 -5.49
N ALA A 191 7.72 2.63 -5.51
CA ALA A 191 6.89 2.66 -6.71
C ALA A 191 6.82 4.07 -7.30
N ASN A 192 7.43 4.27 -8.47
CA ASN A 192 7.56 5.58 -9.10
C ASN A 192 7.19 5.58 -10.58
N THR A 193 6.70 4.45 -11.09
CA THR A 193 6.13 4.36 -12.44
C THR A 193 4.73 4.99 -12.45
N GLY A 194 4.50 5.94 -13.36
CA GLY A 194 3.22 6.63 -13.50
C GLY A 194 2.89 7.50 -12.28
N PHE A 195 1.96 7.04 -11.44
CA PHE A 195 1.54 7.72 -10.21
C PHE A 195 1.93 6.92 -8.95
N GLY A 196 2.87 5.97 -9.08
CA GLY A 196 3.28 5.05 -8.03
C GLY A 196 2.13 4.19 -7.52
N LEU A 197 2.04 4.00 -6.20
CA LEU A 197 0.89 3.35 -5.59
C LEU A 197 -0.29 4.31 -5.61
N ARG A 198 -1.26 4.03 -6.48
CA ARG A 198 -2.42 4.88 -6.69
C ARG A 198 -3.73 4.14 -6.48
N VAL A 199 -4.61 4.71 -5.67
CA VAL A 199 -6.02 4.28 -5.59
C VAL A 199 -6.89 5.17 -6.49
N ARG A 200 -8.13 4.71 -6.74
CA ARG A 200 -9.11 5.49 -7.50
C ARG A 200 -9.49 6.77 -6.76
N ASN A 201 -9.99 7.75 -7.52
CA ASN A 201 -10.43 9.00 -6.93
C ASN A 201 -11.49 8.77 -5.84
N GLY A 202 -11.36 9.45 -4.71
CA GLY A 202 -12.25 9.30 -3.56
C GLY A 202 -11.98 8.07 -2.69
N GLN A 203 -10.99 7.24 -3.02
CA GLN A 203 -10.57 6.10 -2.20
C GLN A 203 -9.36 6.45 -1.33
N ASN A 204 -9.14 5.69 -0.27
CA ASN A 204 -8.05 5.91 0.67
C ASN A 204 -6.88 4.94 0.44
N LEU A 205 -5.67 5.40 0.72
CA LEU A 205 -4.44 4.62 0.73
C LEU A 205 -3.81 4.74 2.12
N LEU A 206 -3.76 3.63 2.84
CA LEU A 206 -3.31 3.55 4.22
C LEU A 206 -2.03 2.70 4.30
N LEU A 207 -0.97 3.23 4.93
CA LEU A 207 0.23 2.46 5.25
C LEU A 207 0.48 2.52 6.77
N LEU A 208 0.54 1.36 7.43
CA LEU A 208 0.75 1.27 8.87
C LEU A 208 1.82 0.23 9.21
N GLY A 209 3.05 0.67 9.40
CA GLY A 209 4.21 -0.21 9.60
C GLY A 209 4.83 -0.08 10.99
N GLY A 210 5.89 -0.87 11.24
CA GLY A 210 6.85 -0.59 12.31
C GLY A 210 7.51 0.76 12.06
N ASN A 211 8.25 0.83 10.96
CA ASN A 211 8.57 2.08 10.27
C ASN A 211 7.88 2.11 8.90
N VAL A 212 7.74 3.31 8.31
CA VAL A 212 7.27 3.47 6.93
C VAL A 212 8.22 4.39 6.17
N ALA A 213 8.74 3.94 5.05
CA ALA A 213 9.63 4.71 4.19
C ALA A 213 9.01 4.86 2.80
N ASN A 214 8.78 6.09 2.36
CA ASN A 214 8.53 6.41 0.96
C ASN A 214 9.85 6.86 0.34
N ASP A 215 10.54 5.95 -0.35
CA ASP A 215 11.91 6.12 -0.81
C ASP A 215 11.96 6.17 -2.33
N GLY A 216 11.92 7.39 -2.88
CA GLY A 216 11.75 7.65 -4.30
C GLY A 216 10.40 7.20 -4.89
N GLY A 217 9.52 6.62 -4.07
CA GLY A 217 8.18 6.21 -4.45
C GLY A 217 7.17 7.35 -4.41
N GLN A 218 6.03 7.12 -5.07
CA GLN A 218 4.87 8.00 -5.08
C GLN A 218 3.66 7.30 -4.46
N LEU A 219 2.92 8.03 -3.63
CA LEU A 219 1.63 7.63 -3.06
C LEU A 219 0.55 8.59 -3.55
N SER A 220 -0.50 8.08 -4.18
CA SER A 220 -1.54 8.91 -4.81
C SER A 220 -2.96 8.52 -4.41
N ALA A 221 -3.73 9.47 -3.87
CA ALA A 221 -5.13 9.28 -3.48
C ALA A 221 -5.98 10.55 -3.73
N PHE A 222 -6.13 10.93 -5.00
CA PHE A 222 -6.90 12.11 -5.41
C PHE A 222 -8.34 12.07 -4.88
N GLU A 223 -8.87 13.17 -4.33
CA GLU A 223 -10.21 13.21 -3.69
C GLU A 223 -10.40 12.29 -2.48
N GLY A 224 -9.37 11.53 -2.09
CA GLY A 224 -9.39 10.63 -0.95
C GLY A 224 -8.33 11.02 0.08
N ARG A 225 -7.73 10.02 0.72
CA ARG A 225 -6.73 10.24 1.77
C ARG A 225 -5.52 9.33 1.61
N VAL A 226 -4.33 9.90 1.73
CA VAL A 226 -3.13 9.13 2.08
C VAL A 226 -2.93 9.24 3.59
N GLU A 227 -2.91 8.11 4.29
CA GLU A 227 -2.71 8.07 5.74
C GLU A 227 -1.59 7.10 6.10
N ILE A 228 -0.56 7.62 6.78
CA ILE A 228 0.67 6.89 7.08
C ILE A 228 0.90 6.90 8.59
N GLY A 229 1.17 5.73 9.14
CA GLY A 229 1.40 5.52 10.56
C GLY A 229 2.58 4.60 10.83
N ALA A 230 3.29 4.85 11.93
CA ALA A 230 4.39 4.01 12.37
C ALA A 230 4.27 3.63 13.86
N VAL A 231 4.40 2.34 14.18
CA VAL A 231 4.19 1.76 15.53
C VAL A 231 5.25 0.72 15.84
N VAL A 232 6.05 0.94 16.88
CA VAL A 232 7.07 -0.03 17.34
C VAL A 232 6.78 -0.61 18.72
N GLY A 233 5.81 -0.03 19.44
CA GLY A 233 5.34 -0.55 20.72
C GLY A 233 4.25 -1.60 20.59
N ILE A 234 4.03 -2.34 21.68
CA ILE A 234 2.86 -3.19 21.82
C ILE A 234 1.62 -2.33 21.98
N GLY A 235 0.58 -2.60 21.20
CA GLY A 235 -0.71 -1.94 21.34
C GLY A 235 -1.59 -2.08 20.10
N ALA A 236 -2.61 -1.22 20.02
CA ALA A 236 -3.58 -1.22 18.94
C ALA A 236 -3.71 0.19 18.35
N VAL A 237 -3.80 0.28 17.03
CA VAL A 237 -4.22 1.49 16.32
C VAL A 237 -5.65 1.29 15.89
N GLY A 238 -6.57 2.09 16.45
CA GLY A 238 -7.98 2.02 16.09
C GLY A 238 -8.21 2.41 14.63
N LEU A 239 -9.27 1.88 14.04
CA LEU A 239 -9.73 2.20 12.69
C LEU A 239 -11.17 2.71 12.78
N ASN A 240 -11.36 3.97 12.43
CA ASN A 240 -12.66 4.62 12.43
C ASN A 240 -13.51 4.16 11.24
N SER A 241 -14.81 4.46 11.24
CA SER A 241 -15.73 4.10 10.16
C SER A 241 -15.37 4.73 8.81
N ASP A 242 -14.69 5.88 8.80
CA ASP A 242 -14.15 6.54 7.60
C ASP A 242 -12.77 6.00 7.19
N SER A 243 -12.34 4.89 7.80
CA SER A 243 -11.02 4.28 7.67
C SER A 243 -9.85 5.17 8.12
N SER A 244 -10.06 6.16 9.00
CA SER A 244 -8.96 6.92 9.58
C SER A 244 -8.36 6.22 10.81
N PHE A 245 -7.06 6.40 11.04
CA PHE A 245 -6.40 5.83 12.20
C PHE A 245 -6.72 6.62 13.46
N ASN A 246 -6.86 5.90 14.56
CA ASN A 246 -6.98 6.45 15.90
C ASN A 246 -5.81 5.92 16.76
N PHE A 247 -4.81 6.78 16.98
CA PHE A 247 -3.63 6.44 17.76
C PHE A 247 -3.85 6.72 19.24
N PRO A 248 -3.68 5.73 20.13
CA PRO A 248 -3.56 5.98 21.56
C PRO A 248 -2.38 6.90 21.86
N THR A 249 -2.51 7.74 22.89
CA THR A 249 -1.51 8.75 23.25
C THR A 249 -0.21 8.14 23.79
N ASP A 250 -0.30 6.98 24.43
CA ASP A 250 0.77 6.23 25.07
C ASP A 250 1.42 5.18 24.15
N LEU A 251 0.88 4.98 22.94
CA LEU A 251 1.43 4.04 21.97
C LEU A 251 2.80 4.50 21.49
N ILE A 252 3.81 3.64 21.60
CA ILE A 252 5.17 3.94 21.12
C ILE A 252 5.19 3.89 19.60
N ARG A 253 5.45 5.04 19.00
CA ARG A 253 5.46 5.23 17.54
C ARG A 253 6.84 4.96 16.94
N GLY A 254 6.85 4.46 15.71
CA GLY A 254 8.04 4.32 14.87
C GLY A 254 8.28 5.57 14.03
N ASP A 255 9.19 5.48 13.05
CA ASP A 255 9.55 6.61 12.20
C ASP A 255 8.91 6.52 10.82
N VAL A 256 8.66 7.70 10.23
CA VAL A 256 8.22 7.84 8.84
C VAL A 256 9.23 8.70 8.08
N SER A 257 9.66 8.25 6.90
CA SER A 257 10.59 9.00 6.05
C SER A 257 10.09 9.14 4.62
N PHE A 258 10.39 10.29 4.03
CA PHE A 258 10.14 10.64 2.62
C PHE A 258 11.47 11.09 2.02
N THR A 259 12.08 10.25 1.18
CA THR A 259 13.46 10.42 0.70
C THR A 259 13.55 10.30 -0.82
N ASN A 260 14.65 10.75 -1.41
CA ASN A 260 15.02 10.45 -2.81
C ASN A 260 13.97 10.83 -3.87
N ARG A 261 13.43 12.06 -3.80
CA ARG A 261 12.37 12.60 -4.68
C ARG A 261 11.03 11.87 -4.54
N SER A 262 10.77 11.31 -3.36
CA SER A 262 9.49 10.69 -3.07
C SER A 262 8.34 11.72 -3.10
N GLN A 263 7.14 11.24 -3.41
CA GLN A 263 5.96 12.08 -3.53
C GLN A 263 4.76 11.50 -2.78
N VAL A 264 3.98 12.38 -2.16
CA VAL A 264 2.61 12.10 -1.73
C VAL A 264 1.71 13.13 -2.37
N ASP A 265 0.78 12.69 -3.21
CA ASP A 265 -0.07 13.58 -3.99
C ASP A 265 -1.55 13.23 -3.82
N VAL A 266 -2.30 14.18 -3.27
CA VAL A 266 -3.77 14.11 -3.18
C VAL A 266 -4.44 15.27 -3.89
N THR A 267 -3.70 16.09 -4.65
CA THR A 267 -4.24 17.30 -5.27
C THR A 267 -5.19 16.98 -6.41
N PHE A 268 -6.39 17.57 -6.36
CA PHE A 268 -7.39 17.43 -7.41
C PHE A 268 -8.28 18.67 -7.50
N LYS A 269 -9.54 18.52 -7.91
CA LYS A 269 -10.50 19.62 -7.97
C LYS A 269 -11.18 19.92 -6.61
N ASN A 270 -11.08 19.02 -5.64
CA ASN A 270 -11.77 19.09 -4.34
C ASN A 270 -10.84 18.63 -3.20
N ALA A 271 -11.42 17.97 -2.18
CA ALA A 271 -10.74 17.45 -1.02
C ALA A 271 -9.59 16.48 -1.38
N GLY A 272 -8.76 16.17 -0.40
CA GLY A 272 -7.57 15.36 -0.55
C GLY A 272 -6.76 15.52 0.72
N ASP A 273 -6.76 14.52 1.58
CA ASP A 273 -6.11 14.59 2.90
C ASP A 273 -4.78 13.84 2.90
N ILE A 274 -3.79 14.42 3.56
CA ILE A 274 -2.55 13.71 3.93
C ILE A 274 -2.46 13.71 5.45
N ARG A 275 -2.32 12.53 6.05
CA ARG A 275 -2.12 12.39 7.50
C ARG A 275 -0.92 11.50 7.78
N VAL A 276 0.02 11.99 8.59
CA VAL A 276 1.20 11.23 9.00
C VAL A 276 1.31 11.24 10.51
N THR A 277 1.33 10.06 11.14
CA THR A 277 1.47 9.92 12.60
C THR A 277 2.67 9.03 12.93
N ALA A 278 3.68 9.59 13.61
CA ALA A 278 4.95 8.92 13.87
C ALA A 278 5.61 9.42 15.17
N ARG A 279 6.77 8.84 15.51
CA ARG A 279 7.72 9.41 16.47
C ARG A 279 8.50 10.51 15.80
N SER A 280 9.23 10.21 14.73
CA SER A 280 9.89 11.22 13.90
C SER A 280 9.40 11.17 12.45
N ILE A 281 9.35 12.33 11.80
CA ILE A 281 9.00 12.48 10.39
C ILE A 281 10.16 13.20 9.68
N ASP A 282 10.79 12.52 8.72
CA ASP A 282 11.84 13.11 7.87
C ASP A 282 11.33 13.31 6.44
N VAL A 283 11.48 14.51 5.90
CA VAL A 283 11.19 14.84 4.51
C VAL A 283 12.46 15.43 3.90
N SER A 284 13.16 14.63 3.10
CA SER A 284 14.48 14.98 2.56
C SER A 284 14.66 14.51 1.11
N GLY A 285 15.77 14.88 0.49
CA GLY A 285 16.12 14.53 -0.90
C GLY A 285 15.13 15.05 -1.94
N GLU A 286 14.75 16.33 -1.91
CA GLU A 286 13.79 16.95 -2.84
C GLU A 286 12.40 16.26 -2.84
N SER A 287 11.98 15.68 -1.71
CA SER A 287 10.67 15.03 -1.59
C SER A 287 9.53 16.05 -1.47
N LEU A 288 8.32 15.65 -1.90
CA LEU A 288 7.15 16.52 -1.96
C LEU A 288 5.91 15.86 -1.34
N LEU A 289 5.33 16.49 -0.31
CA LEU A 289 3.99 16.16 0.18
C LEU A 289 3.04 17.26 -0.28
N LYS A 290 2.04 16.94 -1.10
CA LYS A 290 1.18 17.93 -1.74
C LYS A 290 -0.31 17.60 -1.59
N ALA A 291 -1.00 18.50 -0.91
CA ALA A 291 -2.45 18.63 -0.86
C ALA A 291 -2.87 19.97 -1.51
N GLY A 292 -4.17 20.21 -1.64
CA GLY A 292 -4.69 21.44 -2.24
C GLY A 292 -5.56 21.22 -3.48
N ILE A 293 -5.84 22.32 -4.19
CA ILE A 293 -6.62 22.29 -5.45
C ILE A 293 -5.66 22.50 -6.62
N ASN A 294 -5.75 21.64 -7.64
CA ASN A 294 -4.94 21.68 -8.85
C ASN A 294 -5.14 22.96 -9.68
N THR A 295 -4.11 23.31 -10.46
CA THR A 295 -4.13 24.43 -11.40
C THR A 295 -5.37 24.35 -12.30
N ASN A 296 -6.03 25.50 -12.52
CA ASN A 296 -7.23 25.60 -13.37
C ASN A 296 -8.36 24.62 -13.00
N SER A 297 -8.43 24.15 -11.75
CA SER A 297 -9.41 23.17 -11.28
C SER A 297 -10.31 23.73 -10.17
N GLY A 298 -11.27 22.93 -9.73
CA GLY A 298 -12.21 23.30 -8.69
C GLY A 298 -13.38 24.16 -9.17
N ALA A 299 -14.30 24.43 -8.26
CA ALA A 299 -15.51 25.20 -8.49
C ALA A 299 -15.85 26.07 -7.28
N VAL A 300 -16.82 26.97 -7.43
CA VAL A 300 -17.34 27.73 -6.29
C VAL A 300 -17.85 26.74 -5.24
N GLY A 301 -17.32 26.84 -4.02
CA GLY A 301 -17.62 25.92 -2.92
C GLY A 301 -16.67 24.72 -2.78
N SER A 302 -15.76 24.48 -3.73
CA SER A 302 -14.68 23.50 -3.55
C SER A 302 -13.81 23.86 -2.35
N ARG A 303 -13.34 22.84 -1.63
CA ARG A 303 -12.42 22.98 -0.49
C ARG A 303 -11.34 21.90 -0.59
N ALA A 304 -10.08 22.31 -0.51
CA ALA A 304 -8.96 21.39 -0.36
C ALA A 304 -9.05 20.62 0.95
N GLY A 305 -8.52 19.39 0.98
CA GLY A 305 -8.35 18.65 2.22
C GLY A 305 -7.19 19.18 3.05
N ASP A 306 -6.97 18.55 4.20
CA ASP A 306 -5.97 18.97 5.18
C ASP A 306 -4.68 18.13 5.07
N LEU A 307 -3.54 18.76 5.36
CA LEU A 307 -2.24 18.11 5.49
C LEU A 307 -1.81 18.15 6.96
N ASN A 308 -1.70 16.99 7.61
CA ASN A 308 -1.40 16.89 9.03
C ASN A 308 -0.18 15.99 9.28
N LEU A 309 0.85 16.54 9.92
CA LEU A 309 2.01 15.81 10.41
C LEU A 309 2.00 15.81 11.94
N ASN A 310 1.93 14.64 12.55
CA ASN A 310 1.86 14.44 14.00
C ASN A 310 3.02 13.55 14.48
N ALA A 311 4.09 14.20 14.92
CA ALA A 311 5.25 13.58 15.52
C ALA A 311 5.25 13.76 17.04
N THR A 312 5.58 12.72 17.80
CA THR A 312 5.89 12.88 19.24
C THR A 312 7.31 13.42 19.46
N GLY A 313 8.20 13.23 18.49
CA GLY A 313 9.58 13.68 18.44
C GLY A 313 9.77 14.80 17.42
N ASP A 314 10.63 14.58 16.43
CA ASP A 314 11.10 15.63 15.52
C ASP A 314 10.45 15.55 14.14
N VAL A 315 10.16 16.70 13.54
CA VAL A 315 9.82 16.85 12.13
C VAL A 315 10.96 17.60 11.45
N GLN A 316 11.58 16.99 10.44
CA GLN A 316 12.72 17.57 9.72
C GLN A 316 12.40 17.67 8.23
N ILE A 317 12.59 18.85 7.64
CA ILE A 317 12.37 19.12 6.22
C ILE A 317 13.65 19.72 5.65
N ARG A 318 14.31 18.96 4.78
CA ARG A 318 15.70 19.19 4.35
C ARG A 318 15.89 18.99 2.85
N GLN A 319 17.04 19.42 2.34
CA GLN A 319 17.48 19.16 0.97
C GLN A 319 16.45 19.56 -0.11
N GLY A 320 15.93 20.78 -0.03
CA GLY A 320 14.98 21.31 -1.02
C GLY A 320 13.60 20.66 -1.01
N SER A 321 13.24 19.94 0.06
CA SER A 321 11.95 19.26 0.17
C SER A 321 10.81 20.22 0.48
N ARG A 322 9.58 19.84 0.09
CA ARG A 322 8.42 20.72 0.12
C ARG A 322 7.21 20.03 0.73
N ILE A 323 6.45 20.79 1.53
CA ILE A 323 5.17 20.37 2.11
C ILE A 323 4.15 21.45 1.79
N GLU A 324 3.14 21.11 1.02
CA GLU A 324 2.27 22.10 0.36
C GLU A 324 0.80 21.74 0.50
N ASN A 325 -0.01 22.72 0.88
CA ASN A 325 -1.46 22.65 0.80
C ASN A 325 -1.99 23.88 0.06
N ASP A 326 -1.75 23.91 -1.26
CA ASP A 326 -1.93 25.12 -2.07
C ASP A 326 -3.17 25.03 -2.97
N VAL A 327 -3.95 26.11 -3.01
CA VAL A 327 -4.92 26.38 -4.09
C VAL A 327 -4.14 26.99 -5.24
N ASN A 328 -3.74 26.14 -6.20
CA ASN A 328 -2.80 26.47 -7.27
C ASN A 328 -3.35 27.54 -8.24
N PRO A 329 -2.50 28.17 -9.07
CA PRO A 329 -2.93 29.22 -9.99
C PRO A 329 -4.13 28.85 -10.87
N GLY A 330 -5.09 29.77 -10.99
CA GLY A 330 -6.31 29.57 -11.76
C GLY A 330 -7.34 28.61 -11.13
N ALA A 331 -7.02 28.00 -9.98
CA ALA A 331 -7.98 27.18 -9.24
C ALA A 331 -9.10 28.02 -8.59
N ILE A 332 -10.24 27.39 -8.38
CA ILE A 332 -11.39 27.97 -7.66
C ILE A 332 -11.70 27.09 -6.45
N GLY A 333 -11.69 27.68 -5.27
CA GLY A 333 -12.04 27.03 -4.01
C GLY A 333 -11.27 27.58 -2.83
N ASN A 334 -11.53 27.02 -1.66
CA ASN A 334 -10.88 27.37 -0.40
C ASN A 334 -9.72 26.41 -0.12
N GLY A 335 -8.63 26.93 0.46
CA GLY A 335 -7.54 26.12 0.98
C GLY A 335 -7.96 25.26 2.18
N GLY A 336 -7.22 24.18 2.41
CA GLY A 336 -7.30 23.38 3.61
C GLY A 336 -6.24 23.81 4.63
N ASN A 337 -6.22 23.16 5.78
CA ASN A 337 -5.23 23.40 6.82
C ASN A 337 -3.94 22.64 6.54
N LEU A 338 -2.81 23.23 6.95
CA LEU A 338 -1.54 22.52 7.09
C LEU A 338 -1.13 22.60 8.57
N THR A 339 -1.11 21.45 9.25
CA THR A 339 -0.81 21.37 10.68
C THR A 339 0.40 20.48 10.92
N ILE A 340 1.38 20.98 11.66
CA ILE A 340 2.55 20.21 12.11
C ILE A 340 2.59 20.24 13.64
N THR A 341 2.48 19.07 14.26
CA THR A 341 2.66 18.88 15.70
C THR A 341 3.94 18.07 15.92
N ALA A 342 4.88 18.62 16.68
CA ALA A 342 6.17 18.01 16.96
C ALA A 342 6.77 18.57 18.26
N ARG A 343 7.72 17.84 18.86
CA ARG A 343 8.62 18.38 19.88
C ARG A 343 9.59 19.40 19.28
N SER A 344 10.06 19.16 18.05
CA SER A 344 10.93 20.06 17.30
C SER A 344 10.55 20.05 15.82
N LEU A 345 10.63 21.22 15.18
CA LEU A 345 10.48 21.39 13.74
C LEU A 345 11.74 22.05 13.19
N LEU A 346 12.43 21.39 12.26
CA LEU A 346 13.58 21.91 11.53
C LEU A 346 13.25 22.03 10.04
N VAL A 347 13.43 23.22 9.47
CA VAL A 347 13.28 23.48 8.04
C VAL A 347 14.54 24.19 7.55
N GLU A 348 15.33 23.51 6.72
CA GLU A 348 16.63 24.01 6.27
C GLU A 348 16.92 23.62 4.81
N GLU A 349 18.07 24.05 4.29
CA GLU A 349 18.56 23.63 2.97
C GLU A 349 17.56 23.92 1.83
N ARG A 350 16.99 25.12 1.82
CA ARG A 350 16.00 25.60 0.82
C ARG A 350 14.66 24.84 0.83
N SER A 351 14.36 24.13 1.90
CA SER A 351 13.07 23.46 2.07
C SER A 351 11.94 24.45 2.36
N GLN A 352 10.70 24.04 2.09
CA GLN A 352 9.53 24.92 2.18
C GLN A 352 8.32 24.22 2.80
N ILE A 353 7.56 24.98 3.58
CA ILE A 353 6.18 24.67 3.98
C ILE A 353 5.29 25.77 3.38
N SER A 354 4.22 25.40 2.67
CA SER A 354 3.28 26.34 2.07
C SER A 354 1.83 25.92 2.31
N ALA A 355 0.99 26.91 2.65
CA ALA A 355 -0.46 26.79 2.63
C ALA A 355 -1.02 28.09 2.03
N SER A 356 -1.04 28.17 0.70
CA SER A 356 -1.28 29.40 -0.05
C SER A 356 -2.53 29.31 -0.92
N THR A 357 -3.20 30.44 -1.14
CA THR A 357 -4.28 30.57 -2.14
C THR A 357 -3.87 31.57 -3.20
N PHE A 358 -3.61 31.10 -4.42
CA PHE A 358 -3.10 31.95 -5.51
C PHE A 358 -4.19 32.74 -6.25
N ALA A 359 -5.47 32.51 -5.93
CA ALA A 359 -6.68 33.16 -6.43
C ALA A 359 -6.85 33.22 -7.97
N ARG A 360 -8.10 33.27 -8.43
CA ARG A 360 -8.45 33.63 -9.81
C ARG A 360 -8.95 35.07 -9.81
N LEU A 361 -8.20 35.99 -10.42
CA LEU A 361 -8.68 37.33 -10.72
C LEU A 361 -9.79 37.18 -11.78
N TYR A 362 -11.04 37.47 -11.42
CA TYR A 362 -12.07 37.72 -12.42
C TYR A 362 -11.87 39.15 -12.95
N PRO A 363 -11.64 39.36 -14.26
CA PRO A 363 -11.86 40.68 -14.82
C PRO A 363 -13.35 41.01 -14.69
N PHE A 364 -13.66 42.13 -14.06
CA PHE A 364 -15.01 42.69 -13.96
C PHE A 364 -15.54 43.14 -15.32
#